data_AF-A0A6L6EF88-F1
#
_entry.id   AF-A0A6L6EF88-F1
#
_cell.length_a   1.000
_cell.length_b   1.000
_cell.length_c   1.000
_cell.angle_alpha   90.00
_cell.angle_beta   90.00
_cell.angle_gamma   90.00
#
_symmetry.space_group_name_H-M   'P 1'
#
loop_
_entity.id
_entity.type
_entity.pdbx_description
1 polymer ?
#
loop_
_entity_poly.entity_id
_entity_poly.type
_entity_poly.pdbx_seq_one_letter_code
_entity_poly.pdbx_strand_id
1 'polypeptide(L)' 'EFFEIWVGGTLGFSKKPLVILDPTEFYAPLREFLNHLEREKFVKPQQLEALAWTKSIDDALDACIKKI' A
#
# COMPACT_ATOMS: atom_id res chain seq x y z
N GLU A 1 -3.59 -12.55 0.97
CA GLU A 1 -2.25 -12.07 1.37
C GLU A 1 -2.17 -10.55 1.48
N PHE A 2 -2.26 -9.77 0.40
CA PHE A 2 -2.18 -8.28 0.47
C PHE A 2 -3.03 -7.66 1.59
N PHE A 3 -4.34 -7.94 1.62
CA PHE A 3 -5.25 -7.38 2.62
C PHE A 3 -4.90 -7.82 4.05
N GLU A 4 -4.42 -9.05 4.23
CA GLU A 4 -4.02 -9.55 5.54
C GLU A 4 -2.80 -8.79 6.08
N ILE A 5 -1.78 -8.59 5.22
CA ILE A 5 -0.58 -7.84 5.57
C ILE A 5 -0.91 -6.37 5.84
N TRP A 6 -1.78 -5.77 5.02
CA TRP A 6 -2.20 -4.38 5.19
C TRP A 6 -3.00 -4.16 6.48
N VAL A 7 -3.93 -5.08 6.79
CA VAL A 7 -4.66 -5.06 8.07
C VAL A 7 -3.71 -5.29 9.24
N GLY A 8 -2.78 -6.25 9.14
CA GLY A 8 -1.76 -6.48 10.15
C GLY A 8 -0.88 -5.25 10.40
N GLY A 9 -0.50 -4.53 9.35
CA GLY A 9 0.21 -3.25 9.45
C GLY A 9 -0.63 -2.15 10.12
N THR A 10 -1.90 -2.03 9.74
CA THR A 10 -2.86 -1.10 10.38
C THR A 10 -3.00 -1.35 11.88
N LEU A 11 -3.06 -2.62 12.29
CA LEU A 11 -3.20 -3.03 13.69
C LEU A 11 -1.87 -2.95 14.47
N GLY A 12 -0.77 -2.58 13.81
CA GLY A 12 0.55 -2.46 14.43
C GLY A 12 1.26 -3.80 14.69
N PHE A 13 0.80 -4.90 14.09
CA PHE A 13 1.46 -6.21 14.20
C PHE A 13 2.79 -6.27 13.43
N SER A 14 2.99 -5.38 12.47
CA SER A 14 4.23 -5.24 11.71
C SER A 14 4.49 -3.76 11.41
N LYS A 15 5.76 -3.38 11.39
CA LYS A 15 6.23 -2.04 10.96
C LYS A 15 6.98 -2.09 9.63
N LYS A 16 6.96 -3.24 8.94
CA LYS A 16 7.59 -3.37 7.62
C LYS A 16 6.76 -2.56 6.59
N PRO A 17 7.41 -1.84 5.66
CA PRO A 17 6.69 -1.13 4.60
C PRO A 17 5.92 -2.12 3.72
N LEU A 18 4.75 -1.70 3.24
CA LEU A 18 3.96 -2.46 2.26
C LEU A 18 4.08 -1.79 0.90
N VAL A 19 4.80 -2.45 -0.01
CA VAL A 19 5.16 -1.93 -1.33
C VAL A 19 4.43 -2.70 -2.42
N ILE A 20 3.88 -1.96 -3.39
CA ILE A 20 3.21 -2.49 -4.58
C ILE A 20 4.03 -2.07 -5.80
N LEU A 21 4.59 -3.04 -6.51
CA LEU A 21 5.27 -2.85 -7.79
C LEU A 21 4.26 -3.04 -8.91
N ASP A 22 3.92 -1.96 -9.61
CA ASP A 22 2.88 -1.94 -10.65
C ASP A 22 3.35 -1.23 -11.94
N PRO A 23 4.37 -1.77 -12.64
CA PRO A 23 4.97 -1.15 -13.82
C PRO A 23 3.98 -0.99 -14.98
N THR A 24 2.96 -1.86 -15.05
CA THR A 24 2.02 -1.95 -16.19
C THR A 24 0.59 -1.54 -15.83
N GLU A 25 0.36 -0.97 -14.65
CA GLU A 25 -0.99 -0.56 -14.19
C GLU A 25 -1.99 -1.70 -14.04
N PHE A 26 -1.49 -2.92 -13.83
CA PHE A 26 -2.32 -4.08 -13.56
C PHE A 26 -3.14 -3.90 -12.28
N TYR A 27 -2.57 -3.23 -11.26
CA TYR A 27 -3.25 -2.95 -9.99
C TYR A 27 -3.99 -1.61 -9.95
N ALA A 28 -4.11 -0.90 -11.07
CA ALA A 28 -4.87 0.35 -11.11
C ALA A 28 -6.33 0.20 -10.61
N PRO A 29 -7.09 -0.86 -10.97
CA PRO A 29 -8.44 -1.07 -10.42
C PRO A 29 -8.44 -1.29 -8.90
N LEU A 30 -7.42 -1.97 -8.35
CA LEU A 30 -7.27 -2.13 -6.91
C LEU A 30 -7.03 -0.77 -6.24
N ARG A 31 -6.14 0.06 -6.81
CA ARG A 31 -5.87 1.41 -6.29
C ARG A 31 -7.12 2.27 -6.27
N GLU A 32 -7.92 2.21 -7.33
CA GLU A 32 -9.20 2.93 -7.42
C GLU A 32 -10.19 2.45 -6.35
N PHE A 33 -10.31 1.12 -6.17
CA PHE A 33 -11.15 0.54 -5.14
C PHE A 33 -10.74 0.99 -3.73
N LEU A 34 -9.43 0.97 -3.42
CA LEU A 34 -8.93 1.44 -2.12
C LEU A 34 -9.24 2.93 -1.88
N ASN A 35 -9.08 3.76 -2.91
CA ASN A 35 -9.47 5.18 -2.84
C ASN A 35 -10.99 5.33 -2.63
N HIS A 36 -11.82 4.45 -3.21
CA HIS A 36 -13.25 4.47 -2.97
C HIS A 36 -13.59 4.14 -1.51
N LEU A 37 -12.92 3.15 -0.92
CA LEU A 37 -13.09 2.81 0.50
C LEU A 37 -12.77 3.99 1.43
N GLU A 38 -11.76 4.79 1.09
CA GLU A 38 -11.41 5.98 1.86
C GLU A 38 -12.47 7.08 1.75
N ARG A 39 -12.97 7.36 0.54
CA ARG A 39 -14.07 8.32 0.32
C ARG A 39 -15.34 7.94 1.09
N GLU A 40 -15.66 6.65 1.14
CA GLU A 40 -16.80 6.10 1.88
C GLU A 40 -16.51 5.93 3.39
N LYS A 41 -15.33 6.35 3.86
CA LYS A 41 -14.90 6.30 5.28
C LYS A 41 -14.81 4.90 5.88
N PHE A 42 -14.65 3.87 5.03
CA PHE A 42 -14.34 2.51 5.49
C PHE A 42 -12.88 2.38 5.92
N VAL A 43 -11.99 3.24 5.43
CA VAL A 43 -10.59 3.32 5.84
C VAL A 43 -10.18 4.76 6.11
N LYS A 44 -9.21 4.96 6.99
CA LYS A 44 -8.62 6.28 7.27
C LYS A 44 -7.58 6.63 6.20
N PRO A 45 -7.38 7.92 5.86
CA PRO A 45 -6.38 8.34 4.89
C PRO A 45 -4.97 7.80 5.17
N GLN A 46 -4.56 7.79 6.44
CA GLN A 46 -3.24 7.30 6.87
C GLN A 46 -3.00 5.82 6.55
N GLN A 47 -4.07 5.01 6.45
CA GLN A 47 -3.95 3.60 6.08
C GLN A 47 -3.63 3.43 4.59
N LEU A 48 -4.06 4.36 3.73
CA LEU A 48 -3.69 4.37 2.32
C LEU A 48 -2.31 4.98 2.11
N GLU A 49 -1.96 6.03 2.85
CA GLU A 49 -0.62 6.65 2.82
C GLU A 49 0.50 5.67 3.19
N ALA A 50 0.20 4.64 3.99
CA ALA A 50 1.14 3.58 4.34
C ALA A 50 1.48 2.62 3.18
N LEU A 51 0.76 2.69 2.05
CA LEU A 51 1.00 1.86 0.86
C LEU A 51 1.94 2.59 -0.11
N ALA A 52 3.10 2.01 -0.40
CA ALA A 52 4.04 2.54 -1.38
C ALA A 52 3.76 1.97 -2.77
N TRP A 53 3.28 2.80 -3.70
CA TRP A 53 3.09 2.43 -5.10
C TRP A 53 4.32 2.78 -5.93
N THR A 54 4.84 1.81 -6.69
CA THR A 54 6.10 1.94 -7.44
C THR A 54 5.96 1.44 -8.87
N LYS A 55 6.78 1.96 -9.78
CA LYS A 55 6.76 1.61 -11.22
C LYS A 55 8.00 0.85 -11.69
N SER A 56 9.05 0.80 -10.88
CA SER A 56 10.29 0.09 -11.18
C SER A 56 10.71 -0.77 -10.01
N ILE A 57 11.53 -1.80 -10.30
CA ILE A 57 12.09 -2.67 -9.28
C ILE A 57 12.97 -1.87 -8.32
N ASP A 58 13.78 -0.94 -8.84
CA ASP A 58 14.66 -0.10 -8.03
C ASP A 58 13.87 0.75 -7.03
N ASP A 59 12.80 1.43 -7.49
CA ASP A 59 11.90 2.19 -6.59
C ASP A 59 11.27 1.30 -5.51
N ALA A 60 10.91 0.06 -5.86
CA ALA A 60 10.30 -0.88 -4.94
C ALA A 60 11.28 -1.33 -3.85
N LEU A 61 12.53 -1.58 -4.23
CA LEU A 61 13.59 -1.95 -3.30
C LEU A 61 13.97 -0.77 -2.39
N ASP A 62 14.06 0.44 -2.94
CA ASP A 62 14.29 1.66 -2.16
C ASP A 62 13.18 1.91 -1.14
N ALA A 63 11.91 1.69 -1.54
CA ALA A 63 10.77 1.80 -0.64
C ALA A 63 10.80 0.75 0.50
N CYS A 64 11.42 -0.41 0.30
CA CYS A 64 11.55 -1.44 1.34
C CYS A 64 12.52 -1.05 2.47
N ILE A 65 13.52 -0.23 2.17
CA ILE A 65 14.59 0.16 3.12
C ILE A 65 14.39 1.56 3.71
N LYS A 66 13.46 2.35 3.16
CA LYS A 66 13.14 3.68 3.66
C LYS A 66 12.52 3.56 5.06
N LYS A 67 13.24 4.06 6.08
CA LYS A 67 12.71 4.14 7.45
C LYS A 67 11.60 5.18 7.48
N ILE A 68 10.36 4.72 7.72
CA ILE A 68 9.22 5.55 8.13
C ILE A 68 9.41 5.95 9.59
#